data_AF-A0A100HMA8-F1
#
_entry.id   AF-A0A100HMA8-F1
#
_cell.length_a   1.000
_cell.length_b   1.000
_cell.length_c   1.000
_cell.angle_alpha   90.00
_cell.angle_beta   90.00
_cell.angle_gamma   90.00
#
_symmetry.space_group_name_H-M   'P 1'
#
loop_
_entity.id
_entity.type
_entity.pdbx_description
1 polymer ?
#
loop_
_entity_poly.entity_id
_entity_poly.type
_entity_poly.pdbx_seq_one_letter_code
_entity_poly.pdbx_strand_id
1 'polypeptide(L)'
;MLVRYAQSGVGPYDELLWVSLSGAPQVTRIVVSTQQSVVWGRRNWAIPKSQAEFAWEGLPGREQVRVTQDGRLLAHLSVQAWGPSLPVTTAVVPAAWRTLTQPPLPEAGDRATLLTTVSASGRGRPARLSVVGGDFHPALLERRPLLSVAVPDFRMVFPAARVRPA
;
A
#
# COMPACT_ATOMS: atom_id res chain seq x y z
N MET A 1 4.29 -1.28 -0.51
CA MET A 1 3.34 -1.88 -1.47
C MET A 1 2.93 -0.81 -2.46
N LEU A 2 2.94 -1.13 -3.75
CA LEU A 2 2.54 -0.24 -4.85
C LEU A 2 1.37 -0.90 -5.57
N VAL A 3 0.28 -0.17 -5.75
CA VAL A 3 -0.98 -0.71 -6.25
C VAL A 3 -1.63 0.27 -7.22
N ARG A 4 -2.17 -0.24 -8.33
CA ARG A 4 -3.10 0.48 -9.21
C ARG A 4 -4.45 -0.23 -9.16
N TYR A 5 -5.43 0.38 -8.51
CA TYR A 5 -6.79 -0.15 -8.47
C TYR A 5 -7.54 0.23 -9.74
N ALA A 6 -7.96 -0.78 -10.52
CA ALA A 6 -8.88 -0.57 -11.62
C ALA A 6 -10.31 -0.25 -11.13
N GLN A 7 -10.69 -0.78 -9.96
CA GLN A 7 -12.00 -0.59 -9.35
C GLN A 7 -11.88 -0.51 -7.83
N SER A 8 -12.66 0.38 -7.21
CA SER A 8 -12.81 0.50 -5.76
C SER A 8 -14.11 1.21 -5.39
N GLY A 9 -14.44 1.28 -4.09
CA GLY A 9 -15.60 2.05 -3.61
C GLY A 9 -15.52 3.57 -3.84
N VAL A 10 -14.38 4.08 -4.28
CA VAL A 10 -14.15 5.49 -4.62
C VAL A 10 -13.69 5.68 -6.07
N GLY A 11 -13.88 4.68 -6.93
CA GLY A 11 -13.36 4.66 -8.31
C GLY A 11 -11.90 4.17 -8.41
N PRO A 12 -11.29 4.18 -9.60
CA PRO A 12 -9.90 3.80 -9.79
C PRO A 12 -8.95 4.79 -9.10
N TYR A 13 -7.87 4.28 -8.52
CA TYR A 13 -6.80 5.11 -7.94
C TYR A 13 -5.52 4.30 -7.76
N ASP A 14 -4.41 5.00 -7.56
CA ASP A 14 -3.09 4.45 -7.29
C ASP A 14 -2.73 4.65 -5.83
N GLU A 15 -1.96 3.72 -5.27
CA GLU A 15 -1.50 3.77 -3.89
C GLU A 15 -0.05 3.31 -3.79
N LEU A 16 0.76 4.09 -3.08
CA LEU A 16 2.07 3.68 -2.60
C LEU A 16 2.05 3.79 -1.08
N LEU A 17 2.31 2.67 -0.40
CA LEU A 17 2.31 2.61 1.05
C LEU A 17 3.53 1.88 1.61
N TRP A 18 3.84 2.22 2.86
CA TRP A 18 4.84 1.56 3.68
C TRP A 18 4.19 1.02 4.96
N VAL A 19 4.43 -0.26 5.25
CA VAL A 19 3.97 -0.92 6.47
C VAL A 19 5.18 -1.19 7.36
N SER A 20 5.13 -0.73 8.61
CA SER A 20 6.07 -1.16 9.63
C SER A 20 5.64 -2.50 10.21
N LEU A 21 6.63 -3.38 10.41
CA LEU A 21 6.48 -4.68 11.07
C LEU A 21 7.32 -4.78 12.35
N SER A 22 7.83 -3.66 12.89
CA SER A 22 8.61 -3.60 14.14
C SER A 22 7.77 -3.86 15.41
N GLY A 23 6.56 -4.38 15.25
CA GLY A 23 5.53 -4.55 16.25
C GLY A 23 4.25 -5.04 15.57
N ALA A 24 3.09 -4.55 16.01
CA ALA A 24 1.85 -4.79 15.26
C ALA A 24 1.94 -4.13 13.87
N PRO A 25 1.47 -4.78 12.78
CA PRO A 25 1.50 -4.20 11.44
C PRO A 25 0.84 -2.81 11.42
N GLN A 26 1.54 -1.81 10.90
CA GLN A 26 1.06 -0.42 10.88
C GLN A 26 1.39 0.25 9.55
N VAL A 27 0.43 0.91 8.90
CA VAL A 27 0.75 1.76 7.74
C VAL A 27 1.27 3.09 8.25
N THR A 28 2.58 3.32 8.12
CA THR A 28 3.25 4.52 8.66
C THR A 28 3.36 5.65 7.63
N ARG A 29 3.37 5.32 6.34
CA ARG A 29 3.33 6.31 5.26
C ARG A 29 2.56 5.77 4.07
N ILE A 30 1.77 6.63 3.45
CA ILE A 30 0.95 6.26 2.31
C ILE A 30 0.56 7.50 1.52
N VAL A 31 0.64 7.37 0.20
CA VAL A 31 0.20 8.37 -0.76
C VAL A 31 -0.73 7.74 -1.79
N VAL A 32 -1.74 8.50 -2.23
CA VAL A 32 -2.75 8.04 -3.19
C VAL A 32 -3.04 9.08 -4.26
N SER A 33 -3.51 8.64 -5.44
CA SER A 33 -3.79 9.54 -6.56
C SER A 33 -5.09 10.34 -6.46
N THR A 34 -6.00 10.00 -5.52
CA THR A 34 -7.29 10.68 -5.39
C THR A 34 -7.55 11.20 -3.99
N GLN A 35 -8.05 12.44 -3.91
CA GLN A 35 -8.42 13.07 -2.63
C GLN A 35 -9.56 12.31 -1.91
N GLN A 36 -10.46 11.68 -2.66
CA GLN A 36 -11.52 10.86 -2.09
C GLN A 36 -10.96 9.67 -1.29
N SER A 37 -9.91 9.00 -1.80
CA SER A 37 -9.21 7.93 -1.07
C SER A 37 -8.54 8.46 0.19
N VAL A 38 -7.99 9.68 0.18
CA VAL A 38 -7.42 10.34 1.37
C VAL A 38 -8.48 10.50 2.46
N VAL A 39 -9.60 11.16 2.14
CA VAL A 39 -10.65 11.50 3.11
C VAL A 39 -11.23 10.24 3.74
N TRP A 40 -11.65 9.27 2.94
CA TRP A 40 -12.24 8.02 3.45
C TRP A 40 -11.22 7.13 4.15
N GLY A 41 -9.97 7.11 3.65
CA GLY A 41 -8.84 6.42 4.26
C GLY A 41 -8.58 6.84 5.70
N ARG A 42 -8.46 8.16 5.91
CA ARG A 42 -8.25 8.77 7.23
C ARG A 42 -9.46 8.55 8.13
N ARG A 43 -10.67 8.79 7.61
CA ARG A 43 -11.92 8.71 8.38
C ARG A 43 -12.22 7.30 8.90
N ASN A 44 -12.09 6.28 8.05
CA ASN A 44 -12.57 4.94 8.37
C ASN A 44 -11.51 4.07 9.05
N TRP A 45 -10.23 4.33 8.81
CA TRP A 45 -9.14 3.45 9.24
C TRP A 45 -7.99 4.17 9.96
N ALA A 46 -8.09 5.49 10.19
CA ALA A 46 -7.01 6.31 10.78
C ALA A 46 -5.66 6.14 10.06
N ILE A 47 -5.70 5.84 8.77
CA ILE A 47 -4.49 5.67 7.96
C ILE A 47 -4.01 7.07 7.53
N PRO A 48 -2.71 7.42 7.70
CA PRO A 48 -2.16 8.75 7.42
C PRO A 48 -1.98 9.01 5.91
N LYS A 49 -3.05 8.85 5.12
CA LYS A 49 -3.06 9.08 3.67
C LYS A 49 -2.84 10.55 3.35
N SER A 50 -2.06 10.81 2.32
CA SER A 50 -1.93 12.12 1.66
C SER A 50 -2.01 11.93 0.14
N GLN A 51 -2.27 13.01 -0.59
CA GLN A 51 -2.41 12.94 -2.05
C GLN A 51 -1.04 13.06 -2.73
N ALA A 52 -0.82 12.30 -3.79
CA ALA A 52 0.34 12.39 -4.68
C ALA A 52 -0.09 12.09 -6.12
N GLU A 53 0.74 12.48 -7.08
CA GLU A 53 0.56 12.18 -8.50
C GLU A 53 1.33 10.91 -8.87
N PHE A 54 0.78 10.12 -9.78
CA PHE A 54 1.37 8.85 -10.24
C PHE A 54 1.45 8.89 -11.76
N ALA A 55 2.67 8.85 -12.29
CA ALA A 55 2.93 8.75 -13.73
C ALA A 55 3.50 7.36 -14.03
N TRP A 56 2.71 6.56 -14.74
CA TRP A 56 3.07 5.19 -15.09
C TRP A 56 3.52 5.10 -16.55
N GLU A 57 4.57 4.32 -16.79
CA GLU A 57 5.15 4.09 -18.11
C GLU A 57 5.48 2.61 -18.29
N GLY A 58 5.51 2.16 -19.55
CA GLY A 58 5.89 0.80 -19.92
C GLY A 58 4.71 -0.13 -20.17
N LEU A 59 4.99 -1.43 -20.16
CA LEU A 59 4.03 -2.48 -20.49
C LEU A 59 3.75 -3.33 -19.24
N PRO A 60 2.55 -3.94 -19.10
CA PRO A 60 2.22 -4.79 -17.95
C PRO A 60 3.32 -5.81 -17.62
N GLY A 61 3.79 -5.81 -16.37
CA GLY A 61 4.89 -6.67 -15.90
C GLY A 61 6.30 -6.15 -16.21
N ARG A 62 6.43 -5.03 -16.92
CA ARG A 62 7.66 -4.25 -17.10
C ARG A 62 7.31 -2.76 -17.09
N GLU A 63 7.01 -2.28 -15.89
CA GLU A 63 6.46 -0.95 -15.68
C GLU A 63 7.44 -0.09 -14.88
N GLN A 64 7.32 1.21 -15.07
CA GLN A 64 7.91 2.21 -14.19
C GLN A 64 6.81 3.13 -13.67
N VAL A 65 6.98 3.61 -12.45
CA VAL A 65 6.13 4.64 -11.88
C VAL A 65 6.97 5.74 -11.26
N ARG A 66 6.59 6.98 -11.52
CA ARG A 66 7.04 8.16 -10.79
C ARG A 66 5.91 8.64 -9.90
N VAL A 67 6.22 8.83 -8.62
CA VAL A 67 5.30 9.34 -7.61
C VAL A 67 5.79 10.70 -7.16
N THR A 68 5.01 11.74 -7.39
CA THR A 68 5.35 13.13 -7.07
C THR A 68 4.34 13.73 -6.10
N GLN A 69 4.81 14.54 -5.16
CA GLN A 69 3.96 15.27 -4.22
C GLN A 69 4.53 16.67 -4.07
N ASP A 70 3.70 17.68 -4.29
CA ASP A 70 4.08 19.10 -4.20
C ASP A 70 5.33 19.43 -5.03
N GLY A 71 5.41 18.87 -6.24
CA GLY A 71 6.55 19.03 -7.15
C GLY A 71 7.81 18.24 -6.78
N ARG A 72 7.83 17.53 -5.65
CA ARG A 72 8.98 16.69 -5.22
C ARG A 72 8.78 15.23 -5.63
N LEU A 73 9.85 14.60 -6.12
CA LEU A 73 9.87 13.17 -6.40
C LEU A 73 9.92 12.35 -5.11
N LEU A 74 8.82 11.69 -4.76
CA LEU A 74 8.76 10.78 -3.62
C LEU A 74 9.32 9.40 -3.96
N ALA A 75 9.02 8.87 -5.14
CA ALA A 75 9.53 7.57 -5.55
C ALA A 75 9.58 7.45 -7.07
N HIS A 76 10.65 6.87 -7.58
CA HIS A 76 10.73 6.34 -8.95
C HIS A 76 11.05 4.86 -8.84
N LEU A 77 10.07 4.02 -9.19
CA LEU A 77 10.13 2.58 -9.03
C LEU A 77 10.03 1.90 -10.40
N SER A 78 10.81 0.84 -10.59
CA SER A 78 10.70 -0.06 -11.74
C SER A 78 10.32 -1.46 -11.27
N VAL A 79 9.31 -2.03 -11.91
CA VAL A 79 8.82 -3.38 -11.64
C VAL A 79 9.04 -4.25 -12.86
N GLN A 80 9.74 -5.36 -12.67
CA GLN A 80 9.93 -6.38 -13.71
C GLN A 80 9.45 -7.72 -13.17
N ALA A 81 8.43 -8.28 -13.79
CA ALA A 81 7.81 -9.54 -13.38
C ALA A 81 8.21 -10.66 -14.34
N TRP A 82 8.40 -11.88 -13.83
CA TRP A 82 8.80 -13.03 -14.63
C TRP A 82 8.13 -14.32 -14.13
N GLY A 83 8.30 -15.38 -14.91
CA GLY A 83 7.85 -16.71 -14.54
C GLY A 83 6.33 -16.90 -14.56
N PRO A 84 5.87 -18.07 -14.09
CA PRO A 84 4.46 -18.40 -14.10
C PRO A 84 3.70 -17.59 -13.05
N SER A 85 2.41 -17.38 -13.32
CA SER A 85 1.49 -16.76 -12.38
C SER A 85 0.82 -17.85 -11.53
N LEU A 86 0.96 -17.72 -10.20
CA LEU A 86 0.50 -18.65 -9.18
C LEU A 86 -0.58 -18.00 -8.29
N PRO A 87 -1.52 -18.78 -7.73
CA PRO A 87 -2.49 -18.23 -6.79
C PRO A 87 -1.78 -17.68 -5.54
N VAL A 88 -2.17 -16.47 -5.14
CA VAL A 88 -1.72 -15.83 -3.90
C VAL A 88 -2.92 -15.47 -3.05
N THR A 89 -2.84 -15.72 -1.75
CA THR A 89 -3.93 -15.40 -0.81
C THR A 89 -3.37 -15.11 0.56
N THR A 90 -3.96 -14.13 1.25
CA THR A 90 -3.67 -13.85 2.66
C THR A 90 -4.41 -14.79 3.60
N ALA A 91 -5.27 -15.70 3.11
CA ALA A 91 -5.99 -16.66 3.95
C ALA A 91 -5.06 -17.61 4.70
N VAL A 92 -3.87 -17.88 4.15
CA VAL A 92 -2.81 -18.68 4.79
C VAL A 92 -1.97 -17.88 5.80
N VAL A 93 -2.16 -16.55 5.86
CA VAL A 93 -1.41 -15.67 6.77
C VAL A 93 -2.22 -15.49 8.06
N PRO A 94 -1.63 -15.71 9.25
CA PRO A 94 -2.32 -15.53 10.52
C PRO A 94 -2.98 -14.15 10.64
N ALA A 95 -4.19 -14.12 11.22
CA ALA A 95 -4.98 -12.90 11.31
C ALA A 95 -4.23 -11.74 11.99
N ALA A 96 -3.42 -12.04 13.02
CA ALA A 96 -2.60 -11.06 13.72
C ALA A 96 -1.60 -10.35 12.78
N TRP A 97 -1.00 -11.09 11.84
CA TRP A 97 0.02 -10.55 10.92
C TRP A 97 -0.58 -9.72 9.79
N ARG A 98 -1.88 -9.87 9.53
CA ARG A 98 -2.64 -9.09 8.55
C ARG A 98 -3.63 -8.12 9.20
N THR A 99 -3.53 -7.90 10.51
CA THR A 99 -4.31 -6.89 11.22
C THR A 99 -3.48 -5.63 11.37
N LEU A 100 -3.86 -4.59 10.62
CA LEU A 100 -3.31 -3.27 10.74
C LEU A 100 -3.78 -2.64 12.06
N THR A 101 -2.84 -2.12 12.83
CA THR A 101 -3.08 -1.35 14.06
C THR A 101 -2.75 0.10 13.77
N GLN A 102 -3.76 0.97 13.79
CA GLN A 102 -3.59 2.38 13.50
C GLN A 102 -3.94 3.25 14.70
N PRO A 103 -2.96 4.00 15.24
CA PRO A 103 -3.27 5.00 16.25
C PRO A 103 -4.13 6.12 15.65
N PRO A 104 -4.79 6.92 16.49
CA PRO A 104 -5.47 8.13 16.05
C PRO A 104 -4.53 9.04 15.26
N LEU A 105 -5.07 9.66 14.22
CA LEU A 105 -4.35 10.73 13.53
C LEU A 105 -4.30 11.96 14.43
N PRO A 106 -3.24 12.79 14.36
CA PRO A 106 -3.07 13.97 15.23
C PRO A 106 -4.28 14.92 15.21
N GLU A 107 -4.91 15.09 14.04
CA GLU A 107 -6.10 15.94 13.91
C GLU A 107 -7.39 15.33 14.48
N ALA A 108 -7.37 14.06 14.86
CA ALA A 108 -8.57 13.32 15.27
C ALA A 108 -8.80 13.31 16.79
N GLY A 109 -7.91 13.92 17.59
CA GLY A 109 -8.02 14.00 19.05
C GLY A 109 -7.96 12.64 19.76
N ASP A 110 -8.70 12.50 20.87
CA ASP A 110 -8.76 11.30 21.74
C ASP A 110 -9.53 10.11 21.13
N ARG A 111 -9.43 9.88 19.82
CA ARG A 111 -10.01 8.67 19.23
C ARG A 111 -9.29 7.43 19.73
N ALA A 112 -9.95 6.28 19.62
CA ALA A 112 -9.33 5.01 19.93
C ALA A 112 -8.43 4.51 18.78
N THR A 113 -7.48 3.64 19.11
CA THR A 113 -6.70 2.88 18.11
C THR A 113 -7.64 1.98 17.30
N LEU A 114 -7.45 1.94 15.99
CA LEU A 114 -8.25 1.16 15.06
C LEU A 114 -7.52 -0.10 14.59
N LEU A 115 -8.24 -1.22 14.55
CA LEU A 115 -7.77 -2.53 14.12
C LEU A 115 -8.48 -2.95 12.83
N THR A 116 -7.71 -3.22 11.78
CA THR A 116 -8.26 -3.58 10.47
C THR A 116 -7.60 -4.84 9.93
N THR A 117 -8.35 -5.94 9.92
CA THR A 117 -7.86 -7.22 9.41
C THR A 117 -8.07 -7.30 7.90
N VAL A 118 -7.02 -7.02 7.13
CA VAL A 118 -7.08 -6.97 5.67
C VAL A 118 -7.06 -8.39 5.10
N SER A 119 -7.77 -8.59 4.00
CA SER A 119 -7.63 -9.81 3.19
C SER A 119 -7.39 -9.46 1.73
N ALA A 120 -6.55 -10.24 1.06
CA ALA A 120 -6.33 -10.16 -0.36
C ALA A 120 -6.18 -11.55 -0.98
N SER A 121 -6.65 -11.69 -2.21
CA SER A 121 -6.44 -12.87 -3.04
C SER A 121 -6.21 -12.46 -4.49
N GLY A 122 -5.53 -13.29 -5.27
CA GLY A 122 -5.25 -12.98 -6.66
C GLY A 122 -4.32 -13.99 -7.30
N ARG A 123 -3.74 -13.61 -8.44
CA ARG A 123 -2.67 -14.38 -9.08
C ARG A 123 -1.40 -13.55 -9.12
N GLY A 124 -0.39 -13.98 -8.38
CA GLY A 124 0.90 -13.32 -8.26
C GLY A 124 1.94 -13.99 -9.14
N ARG A 125 3.00 -13.26 -9.47
CA ARG A 125 4.21 -13.83 -10.09
C ARG A 125 5.44 -13.19 -9.46
N PRO A 126 6.59 -13.89 -9.39
CA PRO A 126 7.84 -13.31 -8.95
C PRO A 126 8.15 -12.02 -9.72
N ALA A 127 8.64 -11.02 -9.00
CA ALA A 127 9.00 -9.74 -9.57
C ALA A 127 10.24 -9.17 -8.90
N ARG A 128 10.86 -8.21 -9.58
CA ARG A 128 11.97 -7.39 -9.09
C ARG A 128 11.44 -5.98 -9.03
N LEU A 129 11.40 -5.46 -7.81
CA LEU A 129 11.22 -4.05 -7.56
C LEU A 129 12.61 -3.40 -7.49
N SER A 130 12.87 -2.43 -8.36
CA SER A 130 14.07 -1.60 -8.33
C SER A 130 13.69 -0.17 -7.99
N VAL A 131 14.41 0.45 -7.08
CA VAL A 131 14.23 1.85 -6.70
C VAL A 131 15.25 2.67 -7.46
N VAL A 132 14.77 3.53 -8.36
CA VAL A 132 15.60 4.41 -9.19
C VAL A 132 15.92 5.70 -8.44
N GLY A 133 14.99 6.20 -7.62
CA GLY A 133 15.20 7.38 -6.77
C GLY A 133 13.96 7.77 -5.96
N GLY A 134 14.07 8.88 -5.22
CA GLY A 134 13.01 9.44 -4.37
C GLY A 134 13.21 9.18 -2.89
N ASP A 135 12.42 9.84 -2.04
CA ASP A 135 12.57 9.89 -0.58
C ASP A 135 11.34 9.36 0.20
N PHE A 136 10.57 8.45 -0.41
CA PHE A 136 9.36 7.91 0.21
C PHE A 136 9.65 7.18 1.53
N HIS A 137 10.74 6.44 1.63
CA HIS A 137 11.19 5.84 2.89
C HIS A 137 12.69 5.54 2.82
N PRO A 138 13.50 5.84 3.86
CA PRO A 138 14.95 5.59 3.83
C PRO A 138 15.31 4.16 3.44
N ALA A 139 14.59 3.18 4.02
CA ALA A 139 14.81 1.76 3.72
C ALA A 139 14.55 1.35 2.26
N LEU A 140 13.80 2.12 1.45
CA LEU A 140 13.64 1.84 0.02
C LEU A 140 14.93 2.08 -0.76
N LEU A 141 15.74 3.06 -0.34
CA LEU A 141 17.01 3.38 -0.99
C LEU A 141 18.15 2.51 -0.45
N GLU A 142 18.12 2.22 0.84
CA GLU A 142 19.23 1.55 1.54
C GLU A 142 19.19 0.03 1.43
N ARG A 143 18.01 -0.58 1.23
CA ARG A 143 17.82 -2.03 1.33
C ARG A 143 17.20 -2.60 0.07
N ARG A 144 17.77 -3.73 -0.38
CA ARG A 144 17.18 -4.51 -1.46
C ARG A 144 15.98 -5.32 -0.92
N PRO A 145 14.83 -5.32 -1.61
CA PRO A 145 13.71 -6.18 -1.23
C PRO A 145 14.13 -7.66 -1.22
N LEU A 146 13.89 -8.37 -0.12
CA LEU A 146 14.15 -9.81 -0.02
C LEU A 146 13.21 -10.63 -0.92
N LEU A 147 11.97 -10.15 -1.08
CA LEU A 147 10.94 -10.73 -1.91
C LEU A 147 10.16 -9.61 -2.59
N SER A 148 9.77 -9.82 -3.84
CA SER A 148 8.88 -8.94 -4.58
C SER A 148 7.95 -9.78 -5.44
N VAL A 149 6.66 -9.45 -5.42
CA VAL A 149 5.61 -10.17 -6.12
C VAL A 149 4.76 -9.15 -6.85
N ALA A 150 4.56 -9.36 -8.15
CA ALA A 150 3.60 -8.60 -8.94
C ALA A 150 2.27 -9.36 -8.96
N VAL A 151 1.17 -8.70 -8.58
CA VAL A 151 -0.16 -9.30 -8.53
C VAL A 151 -1.09 -8.48 -9.44
N PRO A 152 -1.07 -8.71 -10.76
CA PRO A 152 -1.84 -7.91 -11.72
C PRO A 152 -3.36 -8.02 -11.49
N ASP A 153 -3.83 -9.23 -11.18
CA ASP A 153 -5.23 -9.50 -10.89
C ASP A 153 -5.37 -9.86 -9.41
N PHE A 154 -5.94 -8.94 -8.65
CA PHE A 154 -6.18 -9.15 -7.23
C PHE A 154 -7.50 -8.55 -6.79
N ARG A 155 -8.04 -9.13 -5.72
CA ARG A 155 -9.13 -8.59 -4.93
C ARG A 155 -8.58 -8.32 -3.54
N MET A 156 -8.82 -7.13 -3.02
CA MET A 156 -8.46 -6.75 -1.66
C MET A 156 -9.69 -6.23 -0.94
N VAL A 157 -9.87 -6.65 0.31
CA VAL A 157 -10.97 -6.26 1.16
C VAL A 157 -10.42 -5.54 2.38
N PHE A 158 -10.84 -4.29 2.52
CA PHE A 158 -10.66 -3.49 3.73
C PHE A 158 -12.01 -3.44 4.46
N PRO A 159 -12.23 -4.29 5.48
CA PRO A 159 -13.46 -4.23 6.26
C PRO A 159 -13.52 -2.97 7.12
N ALA A 160 -14.68 -2.70 7.72
CA ALA A 160 -14.80 -1.67 8.75
C ALA A 160 -13.81 -1.94 9.89
N ALA A 161 -13.15 -0.88 10.37
CA ALA A 161 -12.21 -0.98 11.47
C ALA A 161 -12.94 -1.31 12.78
N ARG A 162 -12.27 -2.06 13.64
CA ARG A 162 -12.69 -2.32 15.02
C ARG A 162 -11.91 -1.42 15.96
N VAL A 163 -12.55 -0.93 17.01
CA VAL A 163 -11.85 -0.24 18.09
C VAL A 163 -11.01 -1.25 18.86
N ARG A 164 -9.73 -0.95 19.13
CA ARG A 164 -8.91 -1.75 20.03
C ARG A 164 -9.50 -1.66 21.44
N PRO A 165 -9.86 -2.78 22.08
CA PRO A 165 -10.31 -2.78 23.47
C PRO A 165 -9.25 -2.15 24.38
N ALA A 166 -9.70 -1.48 25.44
CA ALA A 166 -8.84 -0.92 26.48
C ALA A 166 -8.05 -2.01 27.20
#